data_AF-A0A7C4I8Z4-F1
#
_entry.id   AF-A0A7C4I8Z4-F1
#
_cell.length_a   1.000
_cell.length_b   1.000
_cell.length_c   1.000
_cell.angle_alpha   90.00
_cell.angle_beta   90.00
_cell.angle_gamma   90.00
#
_symmetry.space_group_name_H-M   'P 1'
#
loop_
_entity.id
_entity.type
_entity.pdbx_description
1 polymer ?
#
loop_
_entity_poly.entity_id
_entity_poly.type
_entity_poly.pdbx_seq_one_letter_code
_entity_poly.pdbx_strand_id
1 'polypeptide(L)'
;MAERAITIATRGSALALAQARAVLAQCRAAFPGPPFELAIIKTTGDKLLTASLASGELPKGLFTKELEAALLGGEADLAVHSLKDLPTDLPPGLALGAVSQRADARDVLLVRAAAVSGQPLSLAALPRSGAVGTSSTRRSDSSRRASCGSTSEIPSGSSQRAMRALRAARRRARPSMK
;
A
#
# COMPACT_ATOMS: atom_id res chain seq x y z
N MET A 1 -12.67 -12.04 37.23
CA MET A 1 -11.55 -12.30 36.29
C MET A 1 -11.41 -11.09 35.39
N ALA A 2 -10.21 -10.56 35.19
CA ALA A 2 -10.01 -9.49 34.23
C ALA A 2 -10.29 -10.03 32.82
N GLU A 3 -11.08 -9.30 32.04
CA GLU A 3 -11.43 -9.68 30.67
C GLU A 3 -10.17 -9.63 29.79
N ARG A 4 -9.94 -10.67 28.98
CA ARG A 4 -8.78 -10.73 28.09
C ARG A 4 -8.92 -9.65 27.03
N ALA A 5 -7.85 -8.90 26.78
CA ALA A 5 -7.84 -7.92 25.69
C ALA A 5 -7.96 -8.61 24.33
N ILE A 6 -8.77 -8.00 23.46
CA ILE A 6 -8.90 -8.40 22.06
C ILE A 6 -7.74 -7.77 21.29
N THR A 7 -6.90 -8.62 20.72
CA THR A 7 -5.65 -8.23 20.06
C THR A 7 -5.87 -8.05 18.56
N ILE A 8 -5.61 -6.84 18.06
CA ILE A 8 -5.75 -6.46 16.65
C ILE A 8 -4.37 -6.46 15.98
N ALA A 9 -4.11 -7.43 15.11
CA ALA A 9 -2.90 -7.52 14.32
C ALA A 9 -2.87 -6.50 13.17
N THR A 10 -1.72 -5.86 12.98
CA THR A 10 -1.46 -4.93 11.86
C THR A 10 -0.01 -4.91 11.46
N ARG A 11 0.27 -4.49 10.23
CA ARG A 11 1.63 -4.24 9.74
C ARG A 11 2.19 -2.94 10.33
N GLY A 12 3.52 -2.83 10.37
CA GLY A 12 4.22 -1.66 10.91
C GLY A 12 4.26 -0.41 10.00
N SER A 13 3.70 -0.48 8.79
CA SER A 13 3.70 0.70 7.89
C SER A 13 2.76 1.80 8.43
N ALA A 14 3.09 3.07 8.16
CA ALA A 14 2.27 4.19 8.65
C ALA A 14 0.80 4.13 8.19
N LEU A 15 0.54 3.64 6.98
CA LEU A 15 -0.83 3.46 6.47
C LEU A 15 -1.55 2.31 7.20
N ALA A 16 -0.88 1.17 7.40
CA ALA A 16 -1.45 0.03 8.11
C ALA A 16 -1.78 0.37 9.57
N LEU A 17 -0.91 1.13 10.24
CA LEU A 17 -1.18 1.66 11.58
C LEU A 17 -2.36 2.62 11.61
N ALA A 18 -2.49 3.50 10.60
CA ALA A 18 -3.63 4.40 10.50
C ALA A 18 -4.95 3.63 10.33
N GLN A 19 -4.96 2.61 9.47
CA GLN A 19 -6.12 1.73 9.26
C GLN A 19 -6.48 0.97 10.54
N ALA A 20 -5.51 0.36 11.20
CA ALA A 20 -5.73 -0.38 12.44
C ALA A 20 -6.21 0.51 13.59
N ARG A 21 -5.71 1.74 13.71
CA ARG A 21 -6.20 2.71 14.70
C ARG A 21 -7.65 3.12 14.43
N ALA A 22 -8.04 3.29 13.16
CA ALA A 22 -9.42 3.59 12.81
C ALA A 22 -10.36 2.45 13.20
N VAL A 23 -9.99 1.20 12.91
CA VAL A 23 -10.74 0.01 13.34
C VAL A 23 -10.78 -0.09 14.86
N LEU A 24 -9.65 0.09 15.55
CA LEU A 24 -9.59 0.09 17.02
C LEU A 24 -10.56 1.11 17.64
N ALA A 25 -10.61 2.33 17.09
CA ALA A 25 -11.53 3.36 17.57
C ALA A 25 -13.00 2.95 17.38
N GLN A 26 -13.33 2.35 16.24
CA GLN A 26 -14.68 1.82 15.99
C GLN A 26 -15.04 0.68 16.93
N CYS A 27 -14.12 -0.27 17.18
CA CYS A 27 -14.32 -1.37 18.11
C CYS A 27 -14.57 -0.86 19.54
N ARG A 28 -13.76 0.07 20.03
CA ARG A 28 -13.93 0.66 21.37
C ARG A 28 -15.24 1.44 21.52
N ALA A 29 -15.68 2.11 20.46
CA ALA A 29 -16.95 2.83 20.47
C ALA A 29 -18.16 1.88 20.47
N ALA A 30 -18.10 0.79 19.71
CA ALA A 30 -19.18 -0.19 19.61
C ALA A 30 -19.23 -1.17 20.80
N PHE A 31 -18.07 -1.48 21.39
CA PHE A 31 -17.90 -2.46 22.47
C PHE A 31 -17.09 -1.85 23.62
N PRO A 32 -17.72 -1.04 24.50
CA PRO A 32 -17.01 -0.36 25.59
C PRO A 32 -16.60 -1.28 26.75
N GLY A 33 -17.09 -2.53 26.79
CA GLY A 33 -16.74 -3.52 27.82
C GLY A 33 -15.33 -4.08 27.65
N PRO A 34 -15.05 -4.83 26.56
CA PRO A 34 -13.78 -5.53 26.42
C PRO A 34 -12.61 -4.57 26.13
N PRO A 35 -11.41 -4.84 26.67
CA PRO A 35 -10.22 -4.11 26.28
C PRO A 35 -9.79 -4.48 24.86
N PHE A 36 -9.24 -3.52 24.11
CA PHE A 36 -8.66 -3.74 22.78
C PHE A 36 -7.23 -3.19 22.72
N GLU A 37 -6.35 -3.93 22.05
CA GLU A 37 -4.94 -3.56 21.84
C GLU A 37 -4.49 -3.80 20.38
N LEU A 38 -3.37 -3.17 19.99
CA LEU A 38 -2.76 -3.37 18.67
C LEU A 38 -1.48 -4.19 18.79
N ALA A 39 -1.37 -5.26 18.02
CA ALA A 39 -0.14 -6.02 17.83
C ALA A 39 0.49 -5.65 16.47
N ILE A 40 1.71 -5.10 16.50
CA ILE A 40 2.44 -4.76 15.28
C ILE A 40 3.28 -5.96 14.85
N ILE A 41 2.90 -6.55 13.72
CA ILE A 41 3.57 -7.73 13.15
C ILE A 41 4.46 -7.29 11.98
N LYS A 42 5.75 -7.65 12.05
CA LYS A 42 6.70 -7.40 10.96
C LYS A 42 6.57 -8.50 9.90
N THR A 43 6.15 -8.13 8.70
CA THR A 43 6.00 -9.08 7.59
C THR A 43 7.29 -9.28 6.80
N THR A 44 7.45 -10.42 6.13
CA THR A 44 8.55 -10.65 5.19
C THR A 44 8.49 -9.69 4.02
N GLY A 45 7.29 -9.27 3.60
CA GLY A 45 7.12 -8.18 2.64
C GLY A 45 7.75 -6.86 3.08
N ASP A 46 7.66 -6.50 4.37
CA ASP A 46 8.33 -5.30 4.89
C ASP A 46 9.86 -5.42 4.84
N LYS A 47 10.40 -6.64 5.00
CA LYS A 47 11.85 -6.91 4.90
C LYS A 47 12.33 -6.89 3.46
N LEU A 48 11.63 -7.60 2.57
CA LEU A 48 12.00 -7.75 1.15
C LEU A 48 11.84 -6.45 0.35
N LEU A 49 10.99 -5.50 0.76
CA LEU A 49 10.92 -4.17 0.15
C LEU A 49 12.25 -3.37 0.21
N THR A 50 13.19 -3.82 1.04
CA THR A 50 14.56 -3.28 1.18
C THR A 50 15.53 -3.85 0.15
N ALA A 51 15.30 -5.09 -0.30
CA ALA A 51 16.06 -5.75 -1.35
C ALA A 51 15.28 -5.60 -2.66
N SER A 52 15.78 -4.76 -3.57
CA SER A 52 15.15 -4.41 -4.85
C SER A 52 14.31 -5.55 -5.45
N LEU A 53 13.00 -5.31 -5.63
CA LEU A 53 12.05 -6.23 -6.27
C LEU A 53 12.29 -6.29 -7.79
N ALA A 54 13.50 -6.71 -8.17
CA ALA A 54 13.97 -6.78 -9.55
C ALA A 54 13.57 -8.09 -10.26
N SER A 55 12.96 -9.03 -9.55
CA SER A 55 12.52 -10.32 -10.08
C SER A 55 11.00 -10.36 -10.05
N GLY A 56 10.38 -10.46 -11.22
CA GLY A 56 8.93 -10.59 -11.36
C GLY A 56 8.39 -11.78 -10.56
N GLU A 57 7.14 -11.61 -10.12
CA GLU A 57 6.37 -12.46 -9.20
C GLU A 57 6.66 -12.22 -7.70
N LEU A 58 5.87 -11.32 -7.10
CA LEU A 58 5.73 -11.25 -5.65
C LEU A 58 5.05 -12.55 -5.16
N PRO A 59 5.60 -13.25 -4.15
CA PRO A 59 4.95 -14.43 -3.59
C PRO A 59 3.51 -14.11 -3.17
N LYS A 60 2.57 -15.01 -3.49
CA LYS A 60 1.19 -14.90 -2.96
C LYS A 60 1.25 -14.82 -1.44
N GLY A 61 0.52 -13.87 -0.86
CA GLY A 61 0.47 -13.68 0.60
C GLY A 61 1.70 -12.99 1.22
N LEU A 62 2.57 -12.35 0.44
CA LEU A 62 3.80 -11.69 0.95
C LEU A 62 3.56 -10.70 2.10
N PHE A 63 2.36 -10.12 2.18
CA PHE A 63 1.98 -9.14 3.20
C PHE A 63 0.94 -9.66 4.20
N THR A 64 0.48 -10.90 4.05
CA THR A 64 -0.61 -11.47 4.87
C THR A 64 -0.15 -12.65 5.70
N LYS A 65 0.85 -13.42 5.22
CA LYS A 65 1.31 -14.67 5.84
C LYS A 65 1.59 -14.57 7.34
N GLU A 66 2.32 -13.55 7.80
CA GLU A 66 2.63 -13.43 9.23
C GLU A 66 1.42 -12.99 10.08
N LEU A 67 0.49 -12.24 9.50
CA LEU A 67 -0.74 -11.85 10.20
C LEU A 67 -1.69 -13.06 10.27
N GLU A 68 -1.79 -13.84 9.20
CA GLU A 68 -2.54 -15.11 9.16
C GLU A 68 -1.99 -16.11 10.18
N ALA A 69 -0.66 -16.22 10.31
CA ALA A 69 -0.03 -17.09 11.31
C ALA A 69 -0.37 -16.66 12.74
N ALA A 70 -0.38 -15.36 13.04
CA ALA A 70 -0.77 -14.85 14.35
C ALA A 70 -2.24 -15.12 14.68
N LEU A 71 -3.14 -15.03 13.68
CA LEU A 71 -4.55 -15.39 13.85
C LEU A 71 -4.73 -16.88 14.13
N LEU A 72 -4.09 -17.74 13.33
CA LEU A 72 -4.19 -19.20 13.47
C LEU A 72 -3.54 -19.71 14.77
N GLY A 73 -2.48 -19.03 15.23
CA GLY A 73 -1.80 -19.34 16.49
C GLY A 73 -2.50 -18.79 17.74
N GLY A 74 -3.57 -18.00 17.59
CA GLY A 74 -4.26 -17.34 18.70
C GLY A 74 -3.45 -16.20 19.35
N GLU A 75 -2.39 -15.72 18.68
CA GLU A 75 -1.62 -14.54 19.10
C GLU A 75 -2.38 -13.23 18.81
N ALA A 76 -3.32 -13.27 17.87
CA ALA A 76 -4.22 -12.18 17.55
C ALA A 76 -5.64 -12.69 17.33
N ASP A 77 -6.62 -11.84 17.60
CA ASP A 77 -8.05 -12.15 17.45
C ASP A 77 -8.61 -11.67 16.11
N LEU A 78 -8.06 -10.58 15.58
CA LEU A 78 -8.42 -10.05 14.26
C LEU A 78 -7.24 -9.32 13.61
N ALA A 79 -7.22 -9.28 12.29
CA ALA A 79 -6.18 -8.60 11.52
C ALA A 79 -6.77 -7.52 10.62
N VAL A 80 -6.11 -6.38 10.53
CA VAL A 80 -6.53 -5.26 9.67
C VAL A 80 -5.63 -5.19 8.43
N HIS A 81 -6.26 -5.25 7.26
CA HIS A 81 -5.60 -5.18 5.96
C HIS A 81 -6.26 -4.18 5.03
N SER A 82 -5.48 -3.70 4.06
CA SER A 82 -6.06 -3.15 2.84
C SER A 82 -6.62 -4.30 2.01
N LEU A 83 -7.91 -4.25 1.67
CA LEU A 83 -8.60 -5.35 0.98
C LEU A 83 -7.93 -5.78 -0.34
N LYS A 84 -7.29 -4.85 -1.05
CA LYS A 84 -6.54 -5.12 -2.29
C LYS A 84 -5.32 -6.04 -2.11
N ASP A 85 -4.82 -6.16 -0.88
CA ASP A 85 -3.61 -6.91 -0.55
C ASP A 85 -3.96 -8.32 -0.02
N LEU A 86 -5.24 -8.64 0.19
CA LEU A 86 -5.69 -9.97 0.58
C LEU A 86 -5.72 -10.92 -0.64
N PRO A 87 -5.33 -12.19 -0.47
CA PRO A 87 -5.54 -13.20 -1.50
C PRO A 87 -7.04 -13.46 -1.69
N THR A 88 -7.40 -13.94 -2.88
CA THR A 88 -8.79 -14.33 -3.18
C THR A 88 -9.22 -15.55 -2.35
N ASP A 89 -8.33 -16.52 -2.24
CA ASP A 89 -8.52 -17.69 -1.38
C ASP A 89 -7.83 -17.45 -0.03
N LEU A 90 -8.64 -17.42 1.04
CA LEU A 90 -8.13 -17.32 2.40
C LEU A 90 -7.71 -18.71 2.90
N PRO A 91 -6.66 -18.80 3.74
CA PRO A 91 -6.25 -20.08 4.31
C PRO A 91 -7.37 -20.67 5.19
N PRO A 92 -7.49 -22.01 5.28
CA PRO A 92 -8.47 -22.66 6.13
C PRO A 92 -8.40 -22.16 7.58
N GLY A 93 -9.56 -21.97 8.20
CA GLY A 93 -9.66 -21.44 9.56
C GLY A 93 -9.70 -19.91 9.66
N LEU A 94 -9.43 -19.19 8.57
CA LEU A 94 -9.59 -17.74 8.50
C LEU A 94 -10.74 -17.34 7.58
N ALA A 95 -11.35 -16.20 7.87
CA ALA A 95 -12.42 -15.62 7.07
C ALA A 95 -12.30 -14.09 7.04
N LEU A 96 -12.88 -13.47 6.01
CA LEU A 96 -13.05 -12.03 5.96
C LEU A 96 -14.20 -11.62 6.89
N GLY A 97 -13.87 -11.28 8.15
CA GLY A 97 -14.87 -11.01 9.18
C GLY A 97 -15.65 -9.71 9.00
N ALA A 98 -15.05 -8.69 8.38
CA ALA A 98 -15.71 -7.42 8.12
C ALA A 98 -15.06 -6.65 6.96
N VAL A 99 -15.84 -5.78 6.33
CA VAL A 99 -15.37 -4.79 5.36
C VAL A 99 -15.84 -3.42 5.81
N SER A 100 -14.90 -2.53 6.14
CA SER A 100 -15.21 -1.16 6.54
C SER A 100 -15.80 -0.36 5.37
N GLN A 101 -16.44 0.78 5.68
CA GLN A 101 -16.92 1.71 4.67
C GLN A 101 -15.79 2.08 3.69
N ARG A 102 -16.09 1.97 2.40
CA ARG A 102 -15.10 2.16 1.34
C ARG A 102 -14.70 3.63 1.22
N ALA A 103 -13.41 3.91 1.33
CA ALA A 103 -12.85 5.20 0.94
C ALA A 103 -12.86 5.38 -0.58
N ASP A 104 -12.52 6.59 -1.07
CA ASP A 104 -12.38 6.86 -2.49
C ASP A 104 -11.45 5.83 -3.17
N ALA A 105 -11.98 5.14 -4.18
CA ALA A 105 -11.29 4.06 -4.88
C ALA A 105 -10.48 4.54 -6.10
N ARG A 106 -10.50 5.84 -6.40
CA ARG A 106 -9.81 6.40 -7.58
C ARG A 106 -8.29 6.39 -7.40
N ASP A 107 -7.60 6.17 -8.52
CA ASP A 107 -6.16 6.43 -8.59
C ASP A 107 -5.92 7.95 -8.63
N VAL A 108 -4.84 8.40 -7.99
CA VAL A 108 -4.44 9.81 -7.98
C VAL A 108 -3.14 9.99 -8.76
N LEU A 109 -3.13 10.95 -9.69
CA LEU A 109 -1.93 11.40 -10.37
C LEU A 109 -1.19 12.40 -9.48
N LEU A 110 0.00 12.01 -9.00
CA LEU A 110 0.88 12.89 -8.23
C LEU A 110 1.98 13.44 -9.14
N VAL A 111 2.04 14.76 -9.23
CA VAL A 111 3.04 15.48 -10.04
C VAL A 111 3.82 16.45 -9.18
N ARG A 112 5.05 16.76 -9.62
CA ARG A 112 5.77 17.90 -9.06
C ARG A 112 5.11 19.18 -9.56
N ALA A 113 4.94 20.17 -8.68
CA ALA A 113 4.37 21.47 -9.02
C ALA A 113 5.06 22.10 -10.25
N ALA A 114 6.39 22.02 -10.32
CA ALA A 114 7.19 22.53 -11.44
C ALA A 114 6.96 21.80 -12.79
N ALA A 115 6.22 20.70 -12.82
CA ALA A 115 5.86 19.97 -14.04
C ALA A 115 4.52 20.42 -14.64
N VAL A 116 3.81 21.35 -13.99
CA VAL A 116 2.49 21.82 -14.40
C VAL A 116 2.57 23.33 -14.67
N SER A 117 2.31 23.77 -15.90
CA SER A 117 2.17 25.20 -16.22
C SER A 117 0.87 25.45 -16.97
N GLY A 118 -0.06 26.17 -16.34
CA GLY A 118 -1.19 26.82 -17.02
C GLY A 118 -2.26 25.92 -17.66
N GLN A 119 -2.25 24.61 -17.43
CA GLN A 119 -3.23 23.65 -17.98
C GLN A 119 -3.81 22.77 -16.88
N PRO A 120 -5.07 22.31 -17.00
CA PRO A 120 -5.65 21.34 -16.08
C PRO A 120 -4.83 20.06 -16.07
N LEU A 121 -4.49 19.61 -14.85
CA LEU A 121 -3.64 18.45 -14.67
C LEU A 121 -4.33 17.19 -15.21
N SER A 122 -3.78 16.65 -16.29
CA SER A 122 -4.21 15.37 -16.85
C SER A 122 -3.00 14.55 -17.26
N LEU A 123 -3.18 13.24 -17.31
CA LEU A 123 -2.14 12.32 -17.75
C LEU A 123 -1.73 12.57 -19.22
N ALA A 124 -2.69 13.00 -20.05
CA ALA A 124 -2.46 13.38 -21.46
C ALA A 124 -1.71 14.71 -21.60
N ALA A 125 -1.84 15.62 -20.62
CA ALA A 125 -1.16 16.91 -20.61
C ALA A 125 0.29 16.82 -20.08
N LEU A 126 0.75 15.63 -19.64
CA LEU A 126 2.15 15.47 -19.23
C LEU A 126 3.09 15.61 -20.44
N PRO A 127 4.27 16.26 -20.28
CA PRO A 127 5.28 16.31 -21.33
C PRO A 127 5.64 14.91 -21.81
N ARG A 128 5.83 14.72 -23.12
CA ARG A 128 6.25 13.41 -23.69
C ARG A 128 7.55 12.86 -23.09
N SER A 129 8.43 13.74 -22.60
CA SER A 129 9.67 13.39 -21.89
C SER A 129 9.48 13.12 -20.38
N GLY A 130 8.26 13.27 -19.86
CA GLY A 130 7.92 13.03 -18.48
C GLY A 130 7.84 11.53 -18.19
N ALA A 131 8.67 11.05 -17.26
CA ALA A 131 8.59 9.69 -16.77
C ALA A 131 7.44 9.55 -15.76
N VAL A 132 6.56 8.58 -15.98
CA VAL A 132 5.52 8.18 -15.00
C VAL A 132 6.02 6.98 -14.22
N GLY A 133 6.02 7.11 -12.89
CA GLY A 133 6.48 6.08 -11.96
C GLY A 133 5.34 5.28 -11.34
N THR A 134 5.29 3.98 -11.58
CA THR A 134 4.41 3.05 -10.87
C THR A 134 5.03 1.65 -10.82
N SER A 135 4.81 0.91 -9.74
CA SER A 135 5.18 -0.51 -9.62
C SER A 135 3.97 -1.45 -9.81
N SER A 136 2.83 -0.91 -10.24
CA SER A 136 1.59 -1.65 -10.45
C SER A 136 1.37 -1.85 -11.94
N THR A 137 1.36 -3.11 -12.38
CA THR A 137 1.10 -3.48 -13.78
C THR A 137 -0.21 -2.88 -14.29
N ARG A 138 -1.30 -2.95 -13.50
CA ARG A 138 -2.59 -2.33 -13.82
C ARG A 138 -2.45 -0.84 -14.18
N ARG A 139 -1.69 -0.08 -13.39
CA ARG A 139 -1.48 1.35 -13.62
C ARG A 139 -0.49 1.62 -14.74
N SER A 140 0.52 0.77 -14.92
CA SER A 140 1.46 0.86 -16.06
C SER A 140 0.71 0.74 -17.38
N ASP A 141 -0.15 -0.26 -17.53
CA ASP A 141 -0.92 -0.48 -18.76
C ASP A 141 -1.92 0.66 -19.01
N SER A 142 -2.61 1.11 -17.96
CA SER A 142 -3.50 2.26 -18.05
C SER A 142 -2.75 3.53 -18.47
N SER A 143 -1.54 3.73 -17.96
CA SER A 143 -0.72 4.90 -18.26
C SER A 143 -0.17 4.88 -19.68
N ARG A 144 0.27 3.71 -20.16
CA ARG A 144 0.73 3.52 -21.55
C ARG A 144 -0.38 3.77 -22.57
N ARG A 145 -1.64 3.44 -22.23
CA ARG A 145 -2.79 3.71 -23.10
C ARG A 145 -3.18 5.19 -23.13
N ALA A 146 -3.02 5.90 -22.01
CA ALA A 146 -3.49 7.27 -21.85
C ALA A 146 -2.42 8.35 -22.16
N SER A 147 -1.14 7.99 -22.26
CA SER A 147 -0.04 8.92 -22.54
C SER A 147 0.91 8.38 -23.61
N CYS A 148 1.43 9.28 -24.45
CA CYS A 148 2.42 8.97 -25.49
C CYS A 148 3.88 8.93 -24.96
N GLY A 149 4.07 8.95 -23.62
CA GLY A 149 5.37 9.04 -22.96
C GLY A 149 5.89 7.69 -22.43
N SER A 150 7.13 7.66 -21.94
CA SER A 150 7.72 6.45 -21.36
C SER A 150 7.29 6.26 -19.90
N THR A 151 6.69 5.11 -19.59
CA THR A 151 6.52 4.63 -18.21
C THR A 151 7.82 4.03 -17.71
N SER A 152 8.30 4.52 -16.57
CA SER A 152 9.46 3.97 -15.85
C SER A 152 8.97 3.24 -14.61
N GLU A 153 9.50 2.06 -14.34
CA GLU A 153 9.27 1.42 -13.05
C GLU A 153 9.95 2.24 -11.94
N ILE A 154 9.23 2.44 -10.84
CA ILE A 154 9.82 2.98 -9.61
C ILE A 154 9.97 1.86 -8.59
N PRO A 155 10.95 1.95 -7.68
CA PRO A 155 11.05 1.02 -6.57
C PRO A 155 9.74 0.98 -5.79
N SER A 156 9.16 -0.21 -5.71
CA SER A 156 7.98 -0.51 -4.89
C SER A 156 8.23 -0.18 -3.42
N GLY A 157 7.20 0.23 -2.70
CA GLY A 157 7.32 0.61 -1.28
C GLY A 157 6.10 1.33 -0.74
N SER A 158 6.23 1.84 0.49
CA SER A 158 5.19 2.66 1.12
C SER A 158 4.94 3.94 0.32
N SER A 159 3.75 4.54 0.50
CA SER A 159 3.42 5.85 -0.08
C SER A 159 4.47 6.92 0.24
N GLN A 160 5.06 6.88 1.44
CA GLN A 160 6.14 7.78 1.86
C GLN A 160 7.41 7.60 1.02
N ARG A 161 7.78 6.36 0.66
CA ARG A 161 8.92 6.09 -0.25
C ARG A 161 8.65 6.62 -1.65
N ALA A 162 7.44 6.40 -2.17
CA ALA A 162 7.03 6.94 -3.47
C ALA A 162 7.11 8.49 -3.49
N MET A 163 6.65 9.16 -2.44
CA MET A 163 6.76 10.62 -2.29
C MET A 163 8.20 11.10 -2.23
N ARG A 164 9.08 10.38 -1.51
CA ARG A 164 10.52 10.69 -1.48
C ARG A 164 11.16 10.51 -2.85
N ALA A 165 10.84 9.43 -3.57
CA ALA A 165 11.34 9.19 -4.93
C ALA A 165 10.88 10.28 -5.92
N LEU A 166 9.61 10.68 -5.86
CA LEU A 166 9.08 11.76 -6.70
C LEU A 166 9.81 13.10 -6.48
N ARG A 167 10.15 13.40 -5.21
CA ARG A 167 10.93 14.58 -4.82
C ARG A 167 12.40 14.48 -5.25
N ALA A 168 13.00 13.30 -5.15
CA ALA A 168 14.41 13.06 -5.46
C ALA A 168 14.72 12.99 -6.96
N ALA A 169 13.75 12.64 -7.80
CA ALA A 169 13.91 12.54 -9.25
C ALA A 169 14.20 13.92 -9.90
N ARG A 170 15.48 14.31 -9.94
CA ARG A 170 16.00 15.43 -10.76
C ARG A 170 16.03 15.04 -12.24
N ARG A 171 15.88 16.04 -13.13
CA ARG A 171 15.89 15.89 -14.61
C ARG A 171 17.10 15.08 -15.09
N ARG A 172 16.94 13.78 -15.37
CA ARG A 172 17.86 13.05 -16.25
C ARG A 172 17.46 13.34 -17.69
N ALA A 173 17.81 14.53 -18.17
CA ALA A 173 17.66 14.90 -19.56
C ALA A 173 18.76 15.88 -19.96
N ARG A 174 19.94 15.34 -20.27
CA ARG A 174 20.80 15.84 -21.33
C ARG A 174 21.40 14.62 -22.03
N PRO A 175 21.06 14.33 -23.30
CA PRO A 175 21.95 13.55 -24.13
C PRO A 175 23.19 14.41 -24.38
N SER A 176 24.37 13.81 -24.20
CA SER A 176 25.63 14.38 -24.68
C SER A 176 25.54 14.49 -26.19
N MET A 177 25.49 15.72 -26.72
CA MET A 177 25.82 15.95 -28.13
C MET A 177 27.32 15.67 -28.27
N LYS A 178 27.66 14.67 -29.08
CA LYS A 178 28.91 14.60 -29.83
C LYS A 178 28.54 14.79 -31.28
#